data_AF-A0A7Y8WRT8-F1
#
_entry.id   AF-A0A7Y8WRT8-F1
#
_cell.length_a   1.000
_cell.length_b   1.000
_cell.length_c   1.000
_cell.angle_alpha   90.00
_cell.angle_beta   90.00
_cell.angle_gamma   90.00
#
_symmetry.space_group_name_H-M   'P 1'
#
loop_
_entity.id
_entity.type
_entity.pdbx_description
1 polymer ?
#
loop_
_entity_poly.entity_id
_entity_poly.type
_entity_poly.pdbx_seq_one_letter_code
_entity_poly.pdbx_strand_id
1 'polypeptide(L)' 'MGLKISHKKLQADELNLNDVVKVTLFISNMDDFTRINQVYSEYFVTHKPARTTVEVARLPKDAGLELEAVAKMQIE' A
#
# COMPACT_ATOMS: atom_id res chain seq x y z
N MET A 1 6.95 14.64 -6.16
CA MET A 1 6.61 13.44 -5.37
C MET A 1 6.71 12.20 -6.24
N GLY A 2 7.77 11.42 -6.10
CA GLY A 2 7.87 10.09 -6.71
C GLY A 2 7.27 9.07 -5.75
N LEU A 3 6.04 8.65 -6.00
CA LEU A 3 5.41 7.58 -5.24
C LEU A 3 6.03 6.26 -5.73
N LYS A 4 6.84 5.62 -4.89
CA LYS A 4 7.37 4.28 -5.14
C LYS A 4 6.95 3.38 -3.99
N ILE A 5 6.16 2.35 -4.28
CA ILE A 5 6.01 1.23 -3.34
C ILE A 5 7.31 0.43 -3.49
N SER A 6 8.19 0.54 -2.50
CA SER A 6 9.49 -0.13 -2.49
C SER A 6 9.29 -1.62 -2.21
N HIS A 7 9.61 -2.48 -3.19
CA HIS A 7 9.60 -3.94 -3.09
C HIS A 7 10.74 -4.48 -2.20
N LYS A 8 10.89 -4.00 -0.97
CA LYS A 8 11.66 -4.79 0.00
C LYS A 8 10.84 -6.05 0.23
N LYS A 9 11.41 -7.20 -0.15
CA LYS A 9 10.90 -8.54 0.19
C LYS A 9 10.21 -8.49 1.55
N LEU A 10 8.96 -8.93 1.61
CA LEU A 10 8.29 -9.17 2.89
C LEU A 10 9.20 -10.14 3.69
N GLN A 11 9.39 -9.89 4.98
CA GLN A 11 10.49 -10.49 5.78
C GLN A 11 10.49 -12.03 5.88
N ALA A 12 9.43 -12.70 5.42
CA ALA A 12 9.43 -14.14 5.15
C ALA A 12 9.67 -14.31 3.65
N ASP A 13 10.79 -14.94 3.27
CA ASP A 13 11.36 -15.04 1.91
C ASP A 13 10.43 -15.59 0.79
N GLU A 14 9.16 -15.85 1.08
CA GLU A 14 8.17 -16.46 0.18
C GLU A 14 6.89 -15.62 -0.03
N LEU A 15 6.71 -14.49 0.67
CA LEU A 15 5.51 -13.68 0.51
C LEU A 15 5.64 -12.67 -0.64
N ASN A 16 4.58 -12.53 -1.42
CA ASN A 16 4.45 -11.59 -2.53
C ASN A 16 3.16 -10.75 -2.42
N LEU A 17 2.93 -9.82 -3.37
CA LEU A 17 1.78 -8.92 -3.32
C LEU A 17 0.42 -9.64 -3.42
N ASN A 18 0.37 -10.85 -3.99
CA ASN A 18 -0.87 -11.64 -4.01
C ASN A 18 -1.23 -12.21 -2.63
N ASP A 19 -0.29 -12.24 -1.69
CA ASP A 19 -0.54 -12.71 -0.32
C ASP A 19 -1.11 -11.59 0.57
N VAL A 20 -1.06 -10.32 0.13
CA VAL A 20 -1.60 -9.17 0.85
C VAL A 20 -3.12 -9.28 0.90
N VAL A 21 -3.74 -9.35 2.08
CA VAL A 21 -5.20 -9.45 2.22
C VAL A 21 -5.86 -8.10 2.57
N LYS A 22 -5.11 -7.17 3.15
CA LYS A 22 -5.59 -5.84 3.55
C LYS A 22 -4.50 -4.80 3.33
N VAL A 23 -4.90 -3.64 2.84
CA VAL A 23 -4.05 -2.43 2.76
C VAL A 23 -4.76 -1.26 3.45
N THR A 24 -4.01 -0.46 4.19
CA THR A 24 -4.44 0.85 4.70
C THR A 24 -3.54 1.92 4.09
N LEU A 25 -4.13 2.91 3.43
CA LEU A 25 -3.43 4.06 2.86
C LEU A 25 -3.69 5.29 3.73
N PHE A 26 -2.62 5.88 4.24
CA PHE A 26 -2.63 7.16 4.92
C PHE A 26 -2.09 8.21 3.96
N ILE A 27 -2.87 9.23 3.64
CA ILE A 27 -2.49 10.29 2.70
C ILE A 27 -2.51 11.64 3.38
N SER A 28 -1.64 12.55 2.94
CA SER A 28 -1.62 13.92 3.47
C SER A 28 -2.59 14.87 2.76
N ASN A 29 -3.13 14.47 1.60
CA ASN A 29 -4.06 15.26 0.79
C ASN A 29 -4.95 14.34 -0.07
N MET A 30 -6.27 14.45 0.07
CA MET A 30 -7.26 13.68 -0.70
C MET A 30 -7.31 14.07 -2.18
N ASP A 31 -6.84 15.26 -2.57
CA ASP A 31 -6.76 15.65 -3.98
C ASP A 31 -5.78 14.74 -4.77
N ASP A 32 -4.81 14.12 -4.10
CA ASP A 32 -3.87 13.18 -4.70
C ASP A 32 -4.48 11.78 -4.92
N PHE A 33 -5.71 11.52 -4.47
CA PHE A 33 -6.32 10.19 -4.48
C PHE A 33 -6.35 9.52 -5.87
N THR A 34 -6.71 10.28 -6.91
CA THR A 34 -6.73 9.77 -8.29
C THR A 34 -5.35 9.32 -8.74
N ARG A 35 -4.32 10.11 -8.45
CA ARG A 35 -2.94 9.80 -8.80
C ARG A 35 -2.42 8.58 -8.01
N ILE A 36 -2.74 8.50 -6.73
CA ILE A 36 -2.37 7.36 -5.88
C ILE A 36 -3.05 6.09 -6.39
N ASN A 37 -4.31 6.16 -6.81
CA ASN A 37 -5.03 5.01 -7.37
C ASN A 37 -4.42 4.49 -8.67
N GLN A 38 -3.94 5.37 -9.54
CA GLN A 38 -3.25 4.96 -10.77
C GLN A 38 -2.04 4.09 -10.42
N VAL A 39 -1.15 4.59 -9.55
CA VAL A 39 0.01 3.83 -9.11
C VAL A 39 -0.43 2.55 -8.39
N TYR A 40 -1.38 2.62 -7.45
CA TYR A 40 -1.88 1.45 -6.73
C TYR A 40 -2.37 0.33 -7.67
N SER A 41 -3.06 0.70 -8.76
CA SER A 41 -3.59 -0.25 -9.74
C SER A 41 -2.51 -0.95 -10.58
N GLU A 42 -1.31 -0.38 -10.68
CA GLU A 42 -0.16 -1.02 -11.34
C GLU A 42 0.40 -2.17 -10.50
N TYR A 43 0.21 -2.15 -9.17
CA TYR A 43 0.72 -3.17 -8.25
C TYR A 43 -0.34 -4.24 -7.91
N PHE A 44 -1.61 -3.84 -7.74
CA PHE A 44 -2.72 -4.72 -7.38
C PHE A 44 -3.65 -4.94 -8.58
N VAL A 45 -3.13 -5.63 -9.61
CA VAL A 45 -3.82 -5.83 -10.91
C VAL A 45 -4.87 -6.94 -10.81
N THR A 46 -4.41 -8.17 -10.58
CA THR A 46 -5.25 -9.38 -10.53
C THR A 46 -5.83 -9.59 -9.14
N HIS A 47 -4.99 -9.43 -8.13
CA HIS A 47 -5.36 -9.55 -6.73
C HIS A 47 -5.74 -8.19 -6.13
N LYS A 48 -6.92 -8.10 -5.53
CA LYS A 48 -7.48 -6.86 -4.98
C LYS A 48 -7.74 -7.05 -3.48
N PRO A 49 -6.78 -6.66 -2.61
CA PRO A 49 -6.99 -6.76 -1.17
C PRO A 49 -8.10 -5.81 -0.71
N ALA A 50 -8.64 -6.08 0.48
CA ALA A 50 -9.47 -5.10 1.17
C ALA A 50 -8.67 -3.81 1.35
N ARG A 51 -9.31 -2.65 1.23
CA ARG A 51 -8.63 -1.35 1.27
C ARG A 51 -9.37 -0.35 2.15
N THR A 52 -8.60 0.39 2.93
CA THR A 52 -9.04 1.62 3.60
C THR A 52 -8.13 2.75 3.18
N THR A 53 -8.69 3.93 2.90
CA THR A 53 -7.92 5.13 2.60
C THR A 53 -8.45 6.26 3.46
N VAL A 54 -7.55 6.94 4.17
CA VAL A 54 -7.89 8.07 5.04
C VAL A 54 -6.88 9.19 4.86
N GLU A 55 -7.37 10.42 4.84
CA GLU A 55 -6.51 11.59 4.98
C GLU A 55 -6.14 11.77 6.46
N VAL A 56 -4.86 12.04 6.73
CA VAL A 56 -4.34 12.29 8.07
C VAL A 56 -3.64 13.64 8.13
N ALA A 57 -3.66 14.27 9.31
CA ALA A 57 -3.14 15.63 9.48
C ALA A 57 -1.64 15.75 9.14
N ARG A 58 -0.84 14.70 9.40
CA ARG A 58 0.59 14.69 9.10
C ARG A 58 1.16 13.27 9.09
N LEU A 59 2.13 13.03 8.21
CA LEU A 59 2.90 11.78 8.14
C LEU A 59 4.37 12.02 8.55
N PRO A 60 5.10 10.99 9.00
CA PRO A 60 6.54 11.07 9.26
C PRO A 60 7.30 11.60 8.03
N LYS A 61 8.31 12.45 8.29
CA LYS A 61 9.13 13.11 7.26
C LYS A 61 8.34 13.93 6.23
N ASP A 62 7.12 14.36 6.58
CA ASP A 62 6.22 15.10 5.68
C ASP A 62 5.97 14.34 4.36
N ALA A 63 5.90 13.00 4.44
CA ALA A 63 5.55 12.17 3.30
C ALA A 63 4.12 12.46 2.82
N GLY A 64 3.87 12.28 1.52
CA GLY A 64 2.53 12.44 0.95
C GLY A 64 1.65 11.19 1.02
N LEU A 65 2.26 10.02 1.23
CA LEU A 65 1.60 8.73 1.31
C LEU A 65 2.40 7.80 2.22
N GLU A 66 1.71 7.10 3.11
CA GLU A 66 2.21 5.95 3.86
C GLU A 66 1.25 4.77 3.68
N LEU A 67 1.81 3.56 3.59
CA LEU A 67 1.05 2.34 3.30
C LEU A 67 1.38 1.28 4.34
N GLU A 68 0.33 0.74 4.95
CA GLU A 68 0.37 -0.45 5.81
C GLU A 68 -0.29 -1.63 5.07
N ALA A 69 0.29 -2.81 5.16
CA ALA A 69 -0.24 -4.03 4.54
C ALA A 69 -0.24 -5.20 5.52
N VAL A 70 -1.30 -6.01 5.47
CA VAL A 70 -1.40 -7.31 6.14
C VAL A 70 -1.40 -8.39 5.07
N ALA A 71 -0.52 -9.38 5.20
CA ALA A 71 -0.42 -10.52 4.29
C ALA A 71 -0.72 -11.83 5.02
N LYS A 72 -1.33 -12.78 4.30
CA LYS A 72 -1.56 -14.14 4.79
C LYS A 72 -0.33 -15.00 4.53
N MET A 73 0.20 -15.61 5.58
CA MET A 73 1.18 -16.68 5.46
C MET A 73 0.46 -18.03 5.56
N GLN A 74 0.68 -18.92 4.61
CA GLN A 74 0.25 -20.31 4.73
C GLN A 74 1.31 -21.06 5.54
N ILE A 75 0.88 -21.83 6.52
CA ILE A 75 1.75 -22.70 7.32
C ILE A 75 1.24 -24.12 7.05
N GLU A 76 2.13 -25.02 6.66
CA GLU A 76 1.84 -26.45 6.50
C GLU A 76 1.60 -27.15 7.85
#